data_AF-A0A016WV27-F1
#
_entry.id   AF-A0A016WV27-F1
#
_cell.length_a   1.000
_cell.length_b   1.000
_cell.length_c   1.000
_cell.angle_alpha   90.00
_cell.angle_beta   90.00
_cell.angle_gamma   90.00
#
_symmetry.space_group_name_H-M   'P 1'
#
loop_
_entity.id
_entity.type
_entity.pdbx_description
1 polymer ?
#
loop_
_entity_poly.entity_id
_entity_poly.type
_entity_poly.pdbx_seq_one_letter_code
_entity_poly.pdbx_strand_id
1 'polypeptide(L)'
;MMYTFCSLFSKSLARLARTIHPDHPMLKIPAILHGEAPWPSAQAEISVINAYKSARDKLACVVRCCETISNLISMAPGTGAAAADDITPVLVYVIIQANPPSLLSNVQYVQGFGGSLLEGAEGYWWTQFTAAIEFVKTLL
;
A
#
# COMPACT_ATOMS: atom_id res chain seq x y z
N MET A 1 -18.36 16.67 1.62
CA MET A 1 -17.12 17.02 0.87
C MET A 1 -16.11 15.87 0.85
N MET A 2 -15.81 15.22 1.99
CA MET A 2 -14.82 14.14 2.08
C MET A 2 -15.16 12.84 1.32
N TYR A 3 -16.43 12.40 1.33
CA TYR A 3 -16.90 11.23 0.57
C TYR A 3 -16.71 11.39 -0.94
N THR A 4 -16.96 12.59 -1.47
CA THR A 4 -16.77 12.90 -2.89
C THR A 4 -15.29 12.75 -3.28
N PHE A 5 -14.37 13.23 -2.45
CA PHE A 5 -12.94 13.13 -2.70
C PHE A 5 -12.44 11.68 -2.71
N CYS A 6 -12.86 10.84 -1.75
CA CYS A 6 -12.52 9.41 -1.74
C CYS A 6 -13.04 8.69 -2.99
N SER A 7 -14.27 9.00 -3.43
CA SER A 7 -14.85 8.40 -4.62
C SER A 7 -14.12 8.81 -5.91
N LEU A 8 -13.63 10.05 -5.98
CA LEU A 8 -12.85 10.53 -7.11
C LEU A 8 -11.46 9.87 -7.14
N PHE A 9 -10.79 9.80 -5.99
CA PHE A 9 -9.50 9.13 -5.89
C PHE A 9 -9.59 7.66 -6.31
N SER A 10 -10.57 6.92 -5.81
CA SER A 10 -10.77 5.51 -6.19
C SER A 10 -11.08 5.32 -7.69
N LYS A 11 -11.85 6.23 -8.31
CA LYS A 11 -12.07 6.22 -9.77
C LYS A 11 -10.78 6.49 -10.54
N SER A 12 -9.96 7.42 -10.08
CA SER A 12 -8.66 7.71 -10.68
C SER A 12 -7.71 6.52 -10.57
N LEU A 13 -7.64 5.83 -9.41
CA LEU A 13 -6.90 4.58 -9.25
C LEU A 13 -7.38 3.50 -10.22
N ALA A 14 -8.69 3.30 -10.32
CA ALA A 14 -9.26 2.29 -11.21
C ALA A 14 -8.91 2.52 -12.70
N ARG A 15 -8.67 3.78 -13.10
CA ARG A 15 -8.19 4.12 -14.45
C ARG A 15 -6.69 3.85 -14.58
N LEU A 16 -5.89 4.27 -13.61
CA LEU A 16 -4.44 4.03 -13.61
C LEU A 16 -4.11 2.53 -13.57
N ALA A 17 -4.83 1.74 -12.77
CA ALA A 17 -4.65 0.29 -12.64
C ALA A 17 -4.76 -0.48 -13.97
N ARG A 18 -5.51 0.06 -14.94
CA ARG A 18 -5.67 -0.57 -16.28
C ARG A 18 -4.47 -0.37 -17.19
N THR A 19 -3.63 0.62 -16.90
CA THR A 19 -2.53 1.03 -17.78
C THR A 19 -1.16 0.90 -17.12
N ILE A 20 -1.10 0.90 -15.79
CA ILE A 20 0.17 0.77 -15.06
C ILE A 20 0.62 -0.68 -15.03
N HIS A 21 1.89 -0.89 -15.34
CA HIS A 21 2.54 -2.20 -15.33
C HIS A 21 3.74 -2.16 -14.37
N PRO A 22 4.19 -3.30 -13.79
CA PRO A 22 5.31 -3.31 -12.85
C PRO A 22 6.62 -2.70 -13.39
N ASP A 23 6.82 -2.74 -14.71
CA ASP A 23 7.98 -2.14 -15.39
C ASP A 23 7.86 -0.62 -15.60
N HIS A 24 6.80 0.02 -15.10
CA HIS A 24 6.58 1.44 -15.30
C HIS A 24 7.80 2.25 -14.82
N PRO A 25 8.37 3.16 -15.64
CA PRO A 25 9.66 3.80 -15.35
C PRO A 25 9.73 4.56 -14.02
N MET A 26 8.59 5.10 -13.57
CA MET A 26 8.51 5.81 -12.29
C MET A 26 8.46 4.89 -11.08
N LEU A 27 7.96 3.65 -11.22
CA LEU A 27 7.88 2.70 -10.11
C LEU A 27 9.22 2.06 -9.82
N LYS A 28 10.07 1.86 -10.84
CA LYS A 28 11.41 1.26 -10.69
C LYS A 28 11.39 -0.11 -9.97
N ILE A 29 10.33 -0.91 -10.14
CA ILE A 29 10.27 -2.26 -9.54
C ILE A 29 11.27 -3.17 -10.27
N PRO A 30 12.24 -3.77 -9.56
CA PRO A 30 13.20 -4.70 -10.17
C PRO A 30 12.49 -5.85 -10.90
N ALA A 31 12.97 -6.19 -12.10
CA ALA A 31 12.39 -7.25 -12.94
C ALA A 31 12.29 -8.61 -12.22
N ILE A 32 13.19 -8.87 -11.28
CA ILE A 32 13.18 -10.09 -10.48
C ILE A 32 11.93 -10.26 -9.61
N LEU A 33 11.27 -9.15 -9.24
CA LEU A 33 10.05 -9.16 -8.45
C LEU A 33 8.79 -9.29 -9.32
N HIS A 34 8.90 -9.19 -10.64
CA HIS A 34 7.74 -9.17 -11.54
C HIS A 34 6.99 -10.51 -11.56
N GLY A 35 7.66 -11.62 -11.22
CA GLY A 35 7.03 -12.94 -11.16
C GLY A 35 5.91 -13.05 -10.12
N GLU A 36 5.96 -12.23 -9.06
CA GLU A 36 4.93 -12.17 -8.03
C GLU A 36 3.81 -11.17 -8.37
N ALA A 37 3.98 -10.35 -9.42
CA ALA A 37 3.00 -9.34 -9.78
C ALA A 37 1.65 -9.98 -10.19
N PRO A 38 0.50 -9.40 -9.78
CA PRO A 38 0.34 -8.11 -9.13
C PRO A 38 0.41 -8.15 -7.58
N TRP A 39 1.04 -9.15 -6.98
CA TRP A 39 1.14 -9.39 -5.52
C TRP A 39 -0.21 -9.62 -4.85
N PRO A 40 -0.99 -10.64 -5.27
CA PRO A 40 -2.37 -10.85 -4.81
C PRO A 40 -2.49 -11.02 -3.29
N SER A 41 -1.52 -11.64 -2.63
CA SER A 41 -1.52 -11.82 -1.16
C SER A 41 -1.45 -10.48 -0.42
N ALA A 42 -0.59 -9.56 -0.85
CA ALA A 42 -0.49 -8.23 -0.27
C ALA A 42 -1.75 -7.38 -0.56
N GLN A 43 -2.30 -7.51 -1.78
CA GLN A 43 -3.57 -6.87 -2.12
C GLN A 43 -4.72 -7.35 -1.22
N ALA A 44 -4.78 -8.66 -0.92
CA ALA A 44 -5.82 -9.23 -0.07
C ALA A 44 -5.78 -8.64 1.35
N GLU A 45 -4.59 -8.47 1.93
CA GLU A 45 -4.42 -7.88 3.26
C GLU A 45 -4.95 -6.45 3.36
N ILE A 46 -4.67 -5.60 2.37
CA ILE A 46 -5.12 -4.22 2.40
C ILE A 46 -6.58 -4.05 1.97
N SER A 47 -7.10 -4.94 1.13
CA SER A 47 -8.49 -4.87 0.63
C SER A 47 -9.53 -5.04 1.73
N VAL A 48 -9.19 -5.73 2.82
CA VAL A 48 -10.08 -5.97 3.96
C VAL A 48 -10.07 -4.86 5.02
N ILE A 49 -9.34 -3.75 4.81
CA ILE A 49 -9.24 -2.65 5.78
C ILE A 49 -10.60 -2.09 6.23
N ASN A 50 -11.63 -2.15 5.38
CA ASN A 50 -12.99 -1.70 5.69
C ASN A 50 -13.81 -2.71 6.50
N ALA A 51 -13.38 -3.98 6.57
CA ALA A 51 -14.01 -4.98 7.43
C ALA A 51 -13.78 -4.69 8.92
N TYR A 52 -12.72 -3.94 9.23
CA TYR A 52 -12.34 -3.59 10.59
C TYR A 52 -12.84 -2.20 11.00
N LYS A 53 -13.21 -2.06 12.27
CA LYS A 53 -13.74 -0.82 12.85
C LYS A 53 -12.68 -0.02 13.61
N SER A 54 -11.77 -0.69 14.32
CA SER A 54 -10.79 -0.02 15.19
C SER A 54 -9.59 0.50 14.41
N ALA A 55 -8.94 1.57 14.89
CA ALA A 55 -7.72 2.09 14.29
C ALA A 55 -6.58 1.07 14.32
N ARG A 56 -6.49 0.29 15.42
CA ARG A 56 -5.51 -0.78 15.59
C ARG A 56 -5.64 -1.86 14.53
N ASP A 57 -6.85 -2.35 14.28
CA ASP A 57 -7.06 -3.43 13.31
C ASP A 57 -6.86 -2.96 11.87
N LYS A 58 -7.22 -1.70 11.58
CA LYS A 58 -6.92 -1.06 10.29
C LYS A 58 -5.42 -0.93 10.06
N LEU A 59 -4.69 -0.47 11.08
CA LEU A 59 -3.23 -0.41 11.05
C LEU A 59 -2.62 -1.81 10.87
N ALA A 60 -3.15 -2.82 11.53
CA ALA A 60 -2.70 -4.20 11.37
C ALA A 60 -2.87 -4.71 9.93
N CYS A 61 -3.89 -4.28 9.18
CA CYS A 61 -4.01 -4.61 7.74
C CYS A 61 -2.86 -4.01 6.92
N VAL A 62 -2.45 -2.78 7.24
CA VAL A 62 -1.31 -2.12 6.59
C VAL A 62 -0.01 -2.84 6.93
N VAL A 63 0.21 -3.16 8.22
CA VAL A 63 1.40 -3.88 8.67
C VAL A 63 1.50 -5.24 7.97
N ARG A 64 0.44 -6.06 7.97
CA ARG A 64 0.44 -7.36 7.28
C ARG A 64 0.66 -7.24 5.77
N CYS A 65 0.12 -6.21 5.13
CA CYS A 65 0.40 -5.92 3.71
C CYS A 65 1.90 -5.67 3.49
N CYS A 66 2.51 -4.77 4.27
CA CYS A 66 3.93 -4.43 4.16
C CYS A 66 4.85 -5.62 4.50
N GLU A 67 4.54 -6.38 5.53
CA GLU A 67 5.27 -7.60 5.90
C GLU A 67 5.16 -8.68 4.82
N THR A 68 3.97 -8.83 4.21
CA THR A 68 3.77 -9.74 3.07
C THR A 68 4.67 -9.36 1.90
N ILE A 69 4.73 -8.06 1.55
CA ILE A 69 5.64 -7.56 0.51
C ILE A 69 7.11 -7.83 0.88
N SER A 70 7.50 -7.50 2.12
CA SER A 70 8.86 -7.73 2.62
C SER A 70 9.28 -9.20 2.52
N ASN A 71 8.38 -10.11 2.88
CA ASN A 71 8.60 -11.56 2.78
C ASN A 71 8.75 -12.01 1.32
N LEU A 72 7.89 -11.53 0.42
CA LEU A 72 7.97 -11.86 -1.01
C LEU A 72 9.28 -11.35 -1.63
N ILE A 73 9.72 -10.14 -1.27
CA ILE A 73 11.02 -9.60 -1.69
C ILE A 73 12.15 -10.46 -1.13
N SER A 74 12.08 -10.87 0.13
CA SER A 74 13.15 -11.64 0.78
C SER A 74 13.26 -13.08 0.24
N MET A 75 12.19 -13.60 -0.37
CA MET A 75 12.20 -14.90 -1.05
C MET A 75 12.72 -14.81 -2.51
N ALA A 76 12.78 -13.60 -3.08
CA ALA A 76 13.28 -13.43 -4.43
C ALA A 76 14.79 -13.72 -4.50
N PRO A 77 15.29 -14.35 -5.59
CA PRO A 77 16.71 -14.70 -5.68
C PRO A 77 17.63 -13.46 -5.63
N GLY A 78 18.59 -13.43 -4.70
CA GLY A 78 19.65 -12.39 -4.73
C GLY A 78 19.22 -10.98 -4.29
N THR A 79 18.02 -10.80 -3.73
CA THR A 79 17.59 -9.54 -3.07
C THR A 79 18.05 -9.47 -1.61
N GLY A 80 18.14 -10.62 -0.91
CA GLY A 80 18.49 -10.64 0.51
C GLY A 80 17.34 -10.13 1.39
N ALA A 81 17.65 -9.56 2.57
CA ALA A 81 16.62 -8.98 3.43
C ALA A 81 16.07 -7.68 2.82
N ALA A 82 14.74 -7.58 2.68
CA ALA A 82 14.10 -6.42 2.07
C ALA A 82 14.33 -5.13 2.89
N ALA A 83 14.80 -4.08 2.24
CA ALA A 83 14.88 -2.73 2.82
C ALA A 83 13.62 -1.91 2.50
N ALA A 84 13.50 -0.75 3.15
CA ALA A 84 12.40 0.20 2.95
C ALA A 84 12.21 0.61 1.46
N ASP A 85 13.34 0.85 0.80
CA ASP A 85 13.40 1.33 -0.58
C ASP A 85 13.02 0.22 -1.58
N ASP A 86 13.17 -1.05 -1.21
CA ASP A 86 12.74 -2.19 -2.02
C ASP A 86 11.21 -2.41 -1.91
N ILE A 87 10.63 -2.12 -0.74
CA ILE A 87 9.21 -2.33 -0.44
C ILE A 87 8.34 -1.23 -1.07
N THR A 88 8.76 0.03 -0.94
CA THR A 88 7.99 1.20 -1.36
C THR A 88 7.43 1.11 -2.80
N PRO A 89 8.23 0.76 -3.83
CA PRO A 89 7.72 0.71 -5.20
C PRO A 89 6.68 -0.41 -5.42
N VAL A 90 6.84 -1.55 -4.75
CA VAL A 90 5.86 -2.65 -4.77
C VAL A 90 4.58 -2.23 -4.04
N LEU A 91 4.70 -1.57 -2.89
CA LEU A 91 3.57 -1.07 -2.11
C LEU A 91 2.72 -0.05 -2.89
N VAL A 92 3.36 0.86 -3.63
CA VAL A 92 2.67 1.79 -4.55
C VAL A 92 1.83 1.02 -5.56
N TYR A 93 2.41 0.03 -6.22
CA TYR A 93 1.70 -0.79 -7.22
C TYR A 93 0.54 -1.57 -6.58
N VAL A 94 0.76 -2.18 -5.43
CA VAL A 94 -0.26 -2.91 -4.66
C VAL A 94 -1.44 -2.01 -4.30
N ILE A 95 -1.20 -0.78 -3.84
CA ILE A 95 -2.27 0.17 -3.50
C ILE A 95 -3.12 0.52 -4.74
N ILE A 96 -2.46 0.72 -5.89
CA ILE A 96 -3.17 1.04 -7.15
C ILE A 96 -4.03 -0.14 -7.60
N GLN A 97 -3.47 -1.34 -7.61
CA GLN A 97 -4.19 -2.53 -8.07
C GLN A 97 -5.29 -2.97 -7.11
N ALA A 98 -5.04 -2.94 -5.79
CA ALA A 98 -6.04 -3.29 -4.78
C ALA A 98 -7.19 -2.26 -4.71
N ASN A 99 -6.88 -0.98 -4.90
CA ASN A 99 -7.83 0.14 -4.81
C ASN A 99 -8.82 0.00 -3.61
N PRO A 100 -8.30 -0.10 -2.37
CA PRO A 100 -9.14 -0.40 -1.21
C PRO A 100 -10.23 0.67 -1.01
N PRO A 101 -11.48 0.27 -0.74
CA PRO A 101 -12.59 1.21 -0.61
C PRO A 101 -12.34 2.27 0.48
N SER A 102 -12.69 3.52 0.22
CA SER A 102 -12.55 4.61 1.19
C SER A 102 -11.13 4.78 1.74
N LEU A 103 -10.09 4.47 0.95
CA LEU A 103 -8.68 4.50 1.38
C LEU A 103 -8.33 5.78 2.16
N LEU A 104 -8.59 6.95 1.59
CA LEU A 104 -8.19 8.22 2.21
C LEU A 104 -8.96 8.49 3.51
N SER A 105 -10.21 8.05 3.62
CA SER A 105 -10.96 8.12 4.88
C SER A 105 -10.40 7.17 5.94
N ASN A 106 -9.96 5.97 5.56
CA ASN A 106 -9.27 5.07 6.50
C ASN A 106 -7.95 5.68 6.99
N VAL A 107 -7.19 6.33 6.11
CA VAL A 107 -5.95 7.03 6.48
C VAL A 107 -6.24 8.12 7.51
N GLN A 108 -7.20 9.00 7.23
CA GLN A 108 -7.58 10.07 8.16
C GLN A 108 -8.09 9.52 9.49
N TYR A 109 -8.85 8.43 9.46
CA TYR A 109 -9.35 7.77 10.66
C TYR A 109 -8.19 7.24 11.53
N VAL A 110 -7.27 6.48 10.94
CA VAL A 110 -6.12 5.94 11.70
C VAL A 110 -5.19 7.06 12.18
N GLN A 111 -4.97 8.12 11.38
CA GLN A 111 -4.21 9.29 11.84
C GLN A 111 -4.87 10.01 13.02
N GLY A 112 -6.20 10.14 13.01
CA GLY A 112 -6.94 10.83 14.08
C GLY A 112 -7.13 10.01 15.35
N PHE A 113 -7.23 8.67 15.23
CA PHE A 113 -7.55 7.77 16.34
C PHE A 113 -6.43 6.79 16.71
N GLY A 114 -5.29 6.83 16.02
CA GLY A 114 -4.17 5.91 16.23
C GLY A 114 -3.38 6.23 17.49
N GLY A 115 -3.15 7.51 17.80
CA GLY A 115 -2.37 7.93 18.97
C GLY A 115 -1.00 7.24 19.01
N SER A 116 -0.68 6.61 20.15
CA SER A 116 0.58 5.88 20.34
C SER A 116 0.75 4.63 19.47
N LEU A 117 -0.30 4.16 18.79
CA LEU A 117 -0.19 3.06 17.82
C LEU A 117 0.68 3.44 16.61
N LEU A 118 0.84 4.74 16.35
CA LEU A 118 1.65 5.26 15.24
C LEU A 118 3.10 5.54 15.65
N GLU A 119 3.54 4.98 16.77
CA GLU A 119 4.92 5.00 17.23
C GLU A 119 5.60 3.65 16.97
N GLY A 120 6.92 3.58 17.06
CA GLY A 120 7.67 2.34 16.91
C GLY A 120 7.55 1.70 15.52
N ALA A 121 7.46 0.36 15.49
CA ALA A 121 7.47 -0.42 14.26
C ALA A 121 6.19 -0.24 13.43
N GLU A 122 5.01 -0.21 14.08
CA GLU A 122 3.76 0.04 13.38
C GLU A 122 3.71 1.47 12.79
N GLY A 123 4.24 2.45 13.52
CA GLY A 123 4.39 3.82 13.03
C GLY A 123 5.28 3.95 11.80
N TYR A 124 6.36 3.17 11.75
CA TYR A 124 7.23 3.08 10.57
C TYR A 124 6.46 2.58 9.34
N TRP A 125 5.74 1.45 9.46
CA TRP A 125 4.95 0.91 8.36
C TRP A 125 3.83 1.86 7.92
N TRP A 126 3.21 2.55 8.88
CA TRP A 126 2.21 3.56 8.59
C TRP A 126 2.79 4.75 7.81
N THR A 127 3.99 5.20 8.17
CA THR A 127 4.70 6.27 7.46
C THR A 127 5.03 5.84 6.03
N GLN A 128 5.52 4.61 5.85
CA GLN A 128 5.80 4.05 4.52
C GLN A 128 4.53 3.98 3.66
N PHE A 129 3.41 3.53 4.24
CA PHE A 129 2.12 3.42 3.57
C PHE A 129 1.56 4.77 3.14
N THR A 130 1.61 5.77 4.03
CA THR A 130 1.14 7.12 3.70
C THR A 130 2.03 7.79 2.66
N ALA A 131 3.35 7.59 2.71
CA ALA A 131 4.27 8.04 1.66
C ALA A 131 3.95 7.39 0.30
N ALA A 132 3.65 6.10 0.27
CA ALA A 132 3.23 5.41 -0.95
C ALA A 132 1.93 6.00 -1.52
N ILE A 133 0.94 6.35 -0.69
CA ILE A 133 -0.29 7.01 -1.14
C ILE A 133 0.00 8.39 -1.73
N GLU A 134 0.89 9.19 -1.11
CA GLU A 134 1.30 10.48 -1.68
C GLU A 134 2.00 10.29 -3.02
N PHE A 135 2.84 9.26 -3.17
CA PHE A 135 3.47 8.94 -4.45
C PHE A 135 2.43 8.58 -5.51
N VAL A 136 1.43 7.74 -5.16
CA VAL A 136 0.33 7.40 -6.07
C VAL A 136 -0.38 8.65 -6.60
N LYS A 137 -0.58 9.68 -5.77
CA LYS A 137 -1.18 10.94 -6.22
C LYS A 137 -0.34 11.68 -7.27
N THR A 138 0.98 11.46 -7.30
CA THR A 138 1.85 12.05 -8.34
C THR A 138 1.78 11.31 -9.68
N LEU A 139 1.22 10.09 -9.70
CA LEU A 139 0.99 9.29 -10.91
C LEU A 139 -0.39 9.52 -11.54
N LEU A 140 -1.27 10.27 -10.88
CA LEU A 140 -2.65 10.55 -11.31
C LEU A 140 -2.75 11.88 -12.07
#